data_AF-T1B3F5-F1
#
_entry.id   AF-T1B3F5-F1
#
_cell.length_a   1.000
_cell.length_b   1.000
_cell.length_c   1.000
_cell.angle_alpha   90.00
_cell.angle_beta   90.00
_cell.angle_gamma   90.00
#
_symmetry.space_group_name_H-M   'P 1'
#
loop_
_entity.id
_entity.type
_entity.pdbx_description
1 polymer ?
#
loop_
_entity_poly.entity_id
_entity_poly.type
_entity_poly.pdbx_seq_one_letter_code
_entity_poly.pdbx_strand_id
1 'polypeptide(L)'
;MDRAGGNWNPQINLDLQTGVTELSPEIQEVVLTVTVSAKQGEKTAFLVEVKQAGVFLLRNLSEEDTKRAFGAICPNVLFPYARAQVSHLVTQGGFPQLLLPPVNFDALFAANANQSSPDAPGNPQPN
;
A
#
# COMPACT_ATOMS: atom_id res chain seq x y z
N MET A 1 32.65 14.34 -13.94
CA MET A 1 31.26 13.91 -13.67
C MET A 1 31.05 14.03 -12.16
N ASP A 2 30.71 15.23 -11.71
CA ASP A 2 30.57 15.55 -10.29
C ASP A 2 29.31 14.85 -9.76
N ARG A 3 29.48 13.84 -8.90
CA ARG A 3 28.37 13.15 -8.24
C ARG A 3 27.84 14.12 -7.19
N ALA A 4 26.94 15.00 -7.61
CA ALA A 4 26.17 15.95 -6.80
C ALA A 4 26.59 15.97 -5.31
N GLY A 5 27.56 16.81 -4.97
CA GLY A 5 27.94 17.14 -3.59
C GLY A 5 26.87 17.91 -2.80
N GLY A 6 25.59 17.67 -3.09
CA GLY A 6 24.45 18.15 -2.32
C GLY A 6 23.92 17.02 -1.44
N ASN A 7 23.56 17.34 -0.20
CA ASN A 7 23.04 16.38 0.77
C ASN A 7 21.75 15.70 0.25
N TRP A 8 21.87 14.53 -0.40
CA TRP A 8 20.75 13.74 -0.91
C TRP A 8 19.98 13.15 0.28
N ASN A 9 18.91 13.84 0.66
CA ASN A 9 18.04 13.47 1.77
C ASN A 9 16.58 13.75 1.38
N PRO A 10 16.05 13.00 0.40
CA PRO A 10 14.69 13.22 -0.06
C PRO A 10 13.67 12.78 1.00
N GLN A 11 12.60 13.55 1.13
CA GLN A 11 11.41 13.13 1.85
C GLN A 11 10.69 12.06 1.02
N ILE A 12 10.62 10.84 1.57
CA ILE A 12 9.93 9.72 0.94
C ILE A 12 8.49 9.66 1.46
N ASN A 13 7.51 9.64 0.56
CA ASN A 13 6.13 9.34 0.87
C ASN A 13 5.73 8.01 0.21
N LEU A 14 5.15 7.12 1.01
CA LEU A 14 4.66 5.80 0.60
C LEU A 14 3.14 5.78 0.76
N ASP A 15 2.43 5.49 -0.33
CA ASP A 15 0.99 5.28 -0.36
C ASP A 15 0.70 3.84 -0.82
N LEU A 16 -0.27 3.21 -0.17
CA LEU A 16 -0.65 1.81 -0.39
C LEU A 16 -2.15 1.72 -0.57
N GLN A 17 -2.57 1.13 -1.69
CA GLN A 17 -3.98 0.91 -1.99
C GLN A 17 -4.20 -0.54 -2.40
N THR A 18 -5.24 -1.16 -1.87
CA THR A 18 -5.61 -2.53 -2.23
C THR A 18 -6.94 -2.51 -2.97
N GLY A 19 -6.94 -3.01 -4.21
CA GLY A 19 -8.14 -3.26 -5.00
C GLY A 19 -8.46 -4.75 -5.05
N VAL A 20 -9.75 -5.08 -5.09
CA VAL A 20 -10.23 -6.46 -5.22
C VAL A 20 -11.20 -6.53 -6.39
N THR A 21 -11.03 -7.52 -7.25
CA THR A 21 -11.92 -7.81 -8.39
C THR A 21 -12.35 -9.27 -8.35
N GLU A 22 -13.65 -9.50 -8.39
CA GLU A 22 -14.20 -10.85 -8.47
C GLU A 22 -14.01 -11.41 -9.89
N LEU A 23 -13.30 -12.54 -9.99
CA LEU A 23 -13.17 -13.29 -11.24
C LEU A 23 -14.19 -14.44 -11.30
N SER A 24 -14.49 -15.04 -10.15
CA SER A 24 -15.56 -16.03 -9.95
C SER A 24 -15.88 -16.13 -8.44
N PRO A 25 -16.94 -16.85 -8.02
CA PRO A 25 -17.37 -16.88 -6.62
C PRO A 25 -16.28 -17.24 -5.60
N GLU A 26 -15.32 -18.09 -5.96
CA GLU A 26 -14.22 -18.50 -5.08
C GLU A 26 -12.88 -17.87 -5.47
N ILE A 27 -12.80 -17.15 -6.60
CA ILE A 27 -11.54 -16.63 -7.15
C ILE A 27 -11.61 -15.11 -7.25
N GLN A 28 -10.67 -14.47 -6.55
CA GLN A 28 -10.58 -13.02 -6.46
C GLN A 28 -9.20 -12.57 -6.92
N GLU A 29 -9.15 -11.57 -7.78
CA GLU A 29 -7.93 -10.84 -8.07
C GLU A 29 -7.75 -9.75 -7.02
N VAL A 30 -6.57 -9.72 -6.40
CA VAL A 30 -6.18 -8.64 -5.49
C VAL A 30 -5.00 -7.90 -6.11
N VAL A 31 -5.12 -6.57 -6.20
CA VAL A 31 -4.09 -5.68 -6.73
C VAL A 31 -3.63 -4.75 -5.63
N LEU A 32 -2.37 -4.88 -5.24
CA LEU A 32 -1.69 -3.94 -4.36
C LEU A 32 -1.00 -2.87 -5.20
N THR A 33 -1.51 -1.65 -5.14
CA THR A 33 -0.86 -0.46 -5.71
C THR A 33 0.07 0.15 -4.67
N VAL A 34 1.35 0.27 -5.03
CA VAL A 34 2.41 0.87 -4.21
C VAL A 34 2.90 2.12 -4.92
N THR A 35 2.61 3.29 -4.34
CA THR A 35 3.01 4.57 -4.89
C THR A 35 4.05 5.22 -4.00
N VAL A 36 5.20 5.54 -4.58
CA VAL A 36 6.35 6.09 -3.87
C VAL A 36 6.74 7.39 -4.53
N SER A 37 6.74 8.47 -3.75
CA SER A 37 7.24 9.77 -4.21
C SER A 37 8.40 10.22 -3.34
N ALA A 38 9.44 10.74 -3.98
CA ALA A 38 10.60 11.32 -3.32
C ALA A 38 10.69 12.81 -3.66
N LYS A 39 10.71 13.67 -2.64
CA LYS A 39 10.84 15.12 -2.81
C LYS A 39 12.12 15.64 -2.15
N GLN A 40 12.85 16.51 -2.83
CA GLN A 40 14.00 17.23 -2.29
C GLN A 40 13.65 18.72 -2.26
N GLY A 41 13.29 19.22 -1.07
CA GLY A 41 12.61 20.52 -0.95
C GLY A 41 11.29 20.50 -1.74
N GLU A 42 11.08 21.52 -2.57
CA GLU A 42 9.86 21.67 -3.38
C GLU A 42 9.86 20.84 -4.69
N LYS A 43 10.95 20.15 -5.01
CA LYS A 43 11.07 19.41 -6.28
C LYS A 43 10.84 17.91 -6.07
N THR A 44 9.97 17.32 -6.88
CA THR A 44 9.86 15.87 -6.99
C THR A 44 11.10 15.33 -7.71
N ALA A 45 11.86 14.49 -7.02
CA ALA A 45 13.00 13.79 -7.57
C ALA A 45 12.54 12.60 -8.44
N PHE A 46 11.65 11.77 -7.90
CA PHE A 46 11.00 10.70 -8.65
C PHE A 46 9.61 10.36 -8.10
N LEU A 47 8.81 9.72 -8.94
CA LEU A 47 7.54 9.09 -8.63
C LEU A 47 7.55 7.70 -9.25
N VAL A 48 7.28 6.67 -8.46
CA VAL A 48 7.17 5.28 -8.91
C VAL A 48 5.83 4.74 -8.44
N GLU A 49 5.07 4.16 -9.35
CA GLU A 49 3.83 3.43 -9.05
C GLU A 49 3.97 2.00 -9.58
N VAL A 50 3.74 1.02 -8.71
CA VAL A 50 3.74 -0.40 -9.06
C VAL A 50 2.40 -1.00 -8.67
N LYS A 51 1.77 -1.70 -9.60
CA LYS A 51 0.54 -2.47 -9.35
C LYS A 51 0.88 -3.95 -9.36
N GLN A 52 1.04 -4.53 -8.19
CA GLN A 52 1.32 -5.95 -8.04
C GLN A 52 0.01 -6.71 -7.82
N ALA A 53 -0.33 -7.57 -8.77
CA ALA A 53 -1.55 -8.38 -8.71
C ALA A 53 -1.25 -9.82 -8.25
N GLY A 54 -2.27 -10.47 -7.70
CA GLY A 54 -2.30 -11.91 -7.45
C GLY A 54 -3.73 -12.42 -7.50
N VAL A 55 -3.90 -13.65 -7.98
CA VAL A 55 -5.19 -14.35 -7.99
C VAL A 55 -5.23 -15.30 -6.80
N PHE A 56 -6.26 -15.16 -5.97
CA PHE A 56 -6.41 -15.89 -4.72
C PHE A 56 -7.68 -16.73 -4.75
N LEU A 57 -7.56 -17.97 -4.28
CA LEU A 57 -8.69 -18.88 -4.05
C LEU A 57 -9.14 -18.74 -2.60
N LEU A 58 -10.37 -18.30 -2.39
CA LEU A 58 -10.98 -18.10 -1.07
C LEU A 58 -12.12 -19.09 -0.91
N ARG A 59 -11.97 -20.03 0.03
CA ARG A 59 -12.97 -21.07 0.32
C ARG A 59 -13.09 -21.26 1.82
N ASN A 60 -14.31 -21.50 2.28
CA ASN A 60 -14.63 -21.78 3.68
C ASN A 60 -14.15 -20.68 4.65
N LEU A 61 -14.23 -19.42 4.24
CA LEU A 61 -13.91 -18.27 5.09
C LEU A 61 -15.19 -17.64 5.62
N SER A 62 -15.16 -17.18 6.88
CA SER A 62 -16.19 -16.28 7.39
C SER A 62 -16.11 -14.91 6.68
N GLU A 63 -17.12 -14.09 6.84
CA GLU A 63 -17.09 -12.72 6.29
C GLU A 63 -15.94 -11.90 6.91
N GLU A 64 -15.68 -12.08 8.20
CA GLU A 64 -14.58 -11.42 8.92
C GLU A 64 -13.22 -11.88 8.41
N ASP A 65 -13.04 -13.20 8.24
CA ASP A 65 -11.81 -13.76 7.68
C ASP A 65 -11.57 -13.31 6.24
N THR A 66 -12.65 -13.18 5.45
CA THR A 66 -12.58 -12.69 4.07
C THR A 66 -12.12 -11.22 4.04
N LYS A 67 -12.67 -10.37 4.93
CA LYS A 67 -12.24 -8.97 5.07
C LYS A 67 -10.77 -8.89 5.48
N ARG A 68 -10.34 -9.71 6.45
CA ARG A 68 -8.93 -9.78 6.86
C ARG A 68 -8.03 -10.32 5.75
N ALA A 69 -8.51 -11.26 4.95
CA ALA A 69 -7.77 -11.79 3.82
C ALA A 69 -7.42 -10.68 2.82
N PHE A 70 -8.38 -9.87 2.41
CA PHE A 70 -8.14 -8.75 1.50
C PHE A 70 -7.39 -7.59 2.12
N GLY A 71 -7.70 -7.24 3.38
CA GLY A 71 -7.14 -6.07 4.04
C GLY A 71 -5.71 -6.26 4.55
N ALA A 72 -5.32 -7.51 4.88
CA ALA A 72 -4.03 -7.79 5.49
C ALA A 72 -3.24 -8.90 4.79
N ILE A 73 -3.84 -10.07 4.59
CA ILE A 73 -3.10 -11.28 4.19
C ILE A 73 -2.63 -11.20 2.74
N CYS A 74 -3.55 -10.99 1.80
CA CYS A 74 -3.24 -10.87 0.38
C CYS A 74 -2.22 -9.76 0.08
N PRO A 75 -2.38 -8.51 0.55
CA PRO A 75 -1.40 -7.45 0.29
C PRO A 75 -0.04 -7.74 0.95
N ASN A 76 0.00 -8.40 2.12
CA ASN A 76 1.27 -8.81 2.74
C ASN A 76 2.04 -9.84 1.88
N VAL A 77 1.33 -10.74 1.18
CA VAL A 77 1.94 -11.66 0.21
C VAL A 77 2.47 -10.93 -1.01
N LEU A 78 1.75 -9.90 -1.50
CA LEU A 78 2.12 -9.14 -2.70
C LEU A 78 3.25 -8.14 -2.46
N PHE A 79 3.33 -7.56 -1.25
CA PHE A 79 4.23 -6.45 -0.93
C PHE A 79 5.72 -6.73 -1.18
N PRO A 80 6.29 -7.90 -0.84
CA PRO A 80 7.70 -8.19 -1.13
C PRO A 80 8.06 -8.07 -2.61
N TYR A 81 7.16 -8.49 -3.51
CA TYR A 81 7.34 -8.39 -4.96
C TYR A 81 7.25 -6.95 -5.43
N ALA A 82 6.23 -6.22 -4.99
CA ALA A 82 6.07 -4.80 -5.30
C ALA A 82 7.29 -3.98 -4.81
N ARG A 83 7.76 -4.24 -3.59
CA ARG A 83 8.94 -3.61 -2.98
C ARG A 83 10.21 -3.86 -3.78
N ALA A 84 10.42 -5.09 -4.26
CA ALA A 84 11.56 -5.39 -5.11
C ALA A 84 11.50 -4.63 -6.44
N GLN A 85 10.32 -4.55 -7.05
CA GLN A 85 10.12 -3.80 -8.30
C GLN A 85 10.32 -2.29 -8.13
N VAL A 86 9.81 -1.70 -7.04
CA VAL A 86 10.08 -0.30 -6.71
C VAL A 86 11.59 -0.06 -6.60
N SER A 87 12.31 -0.90 -5.86
CA SER A 87 13.76 -0.77 -5.69
C SER A 87 14.49 -0.84 -7.03
N HIS A 88 14.09 -1.79 -7.88
CA HIS A 88 14.65 -1.95 -9.23
C HIS A 88 14.41 -0.71 -10.10
N LEU A 89 13.17 -0.19 -10.16
CA LEU A 89 12.82 0.97 -10.96
C LEU A 89 13.55 2.24 -10.51
N VAL A 90 13.69 2.46 -9.20
CA VAL A 90 14.43 3.61 -8.65
C VAL A 90 15.91 3.53 -9.08
N THR A 91 16.53 2.36 -8.99
CA THR A 91 17.91 2.16 -9.42
C THR A 91 18.08 2.30 -10.94
N GLN A 92 17.15 1.80 -11.75
CA GLN A 92 17.14 2.01 -13.21
C GLN A 92 17.00 3.49 -13.57
N GLY A 93 16.29 4.28 -12.76
CA GLY A 93 16.22 5.74 -12.88
C GLY A 93 17.52 6.48 -12.55
N GLY A 94 18.58 5.79 -12.15
CA GLY A 94 19.87 6.37 -11.77
C GLY A 94 19.92 6.94 -10.36
N PHE A 95 18.88 6.71 -9.56
CA PHE A 95 18.82 7.15 -8.15
C PHE A 95 19.44 6.11 -7.21
N PRO A 96 19.87 6.51 -5.99
CA PRO A 96 20.28 5.57 -4.96
C PRO A 96 19.20 4.54 -4.67
N GLN A 97 19.61 3.31 -4.33
CA GLN A 97 18.69 2.22 -4.04
C GLN A 97 17.74 2.61 -2.90
N LEU A 98 16.43 2.52 -3.18
CA LEU A 98 15.40 2.70 -2.17
C LEU A 98 14.96 1.33 -1.66
N LEU A 99 15.10 1.12 -0.35
CA LEU A 99 14.54 -0.04 0.35
C LEU A 99 13.34 0.44 1.15
N LEU A 100 12.14 0.08 0.70
CA LEU A 100 10.94 0.39 1.48
C LEU A 100 11.01 -0.30 2.85
N PRO A 101 10.56 0.34 3.94
CA PRO A 101 10.44 -0.33 5.22
C PRO A 101 9.42 -1.47 5.15
N PRO A 102 9.50 -2.46 6.05
CA PRO A 102 8.43 -3.43 6.22
C PRO A 102 7.11 -2.73 6.56
N VAL A 103 6.00 -3.25 6.07
CA VAL A 103 4.66 -2.73 6.34
C VAL A 103 3.90 -3.73 7.21
N ASN A 104 3.22 -3.25 8.24
CA ASN A 104 2.32 -4.07 9.05
C ASN A 104 0.88 -3.90 8.54
N PHE A 105 0.45 -4.81 7.66
CA PHE A 105 -0.88 -4.74 7.07
C PHE A 105 -2.01 -5.08 8.05
N ASP A 106 -1.76 -5.89 9.09
CA ASP A 106 -2.75 -6.13 10.15
C ASP A 106 -3.09 -4.83 10.89
N ALA A 107 -2.09 -3.99 11.19
CA ALA A 107 -2.30 -2.70 11.82
C ALA A 107 -3.05 -1.70 10.91
N LEU A 108 -2.75 -1.70 9.61
CA LEU A 108 -3.47 -0.88 8.63
C LEU A 108 -4.93 -1.30 8.49
N PHE A 109 -5.19 -2.61 8.46
CA PHE A 109 -6.54 -3.15 8.43
C PHE A 109 -7.34 -2.76 9.68
N ALA A 110 -6.75 -2.90 10.87
CA ALA A 110 -7.38 -2.49 12.13
C ALA A 110 -7.68 -0.98 12.19
N ALA A 111 -6.77 -0.14 11.69
CA ALA A 111 -6.98 1.31 11.62
C ALA A 111 -8.16 1.68 10.70
N ASN A 112 -8.29 1.01 9.55
CA ASN A 112 -9.38 1.24 8.61
C ASN A 112 -10.74 0.72 9.12
N ALA A 113 -10.75 -0.38 9.88
CA ALA A 113 -11.97 -0.91 10.52
C ALA A 113 -12.56 0.08 11.53
N ASN A 114 -11.71 0.77 12.30
CA ASN A 114 -12.14 1.79 13.27
C ASN A 114 -12.69 3.06 12.59
N GLN A 115 -12.18 3.42 11.41
CA GLN A 115 -12.68 4.58 10.65
C GLN A 115 -14.02 4.31 9.95
N SER A 116 -14.38 3.03 9.75
CA SER A 116 -15.62 2.62 9.07
C SER A 116 -16.80 2.44 10.04
N SER A 117 -16.64 2.75 11.33
CA SER A 117 -17.72 2.74 12.32
C SER A 117 -18.41 4.12 12.35
N PRO A 118 -19.66 4.26 11.87
CA PRO A 118 -20.43 5.48 11.98
C PRO A 118 -21.06 5.56 13.38
N ASP A 119 -20.26 5.90 14.40
CA ASP A 119 -20.77 6.23 15.72
C ASP A 119 -20.37 7.67 16.10
N ALA A 120 -21.06 8.62 15.46
CA ALA A 120 -21.28 9.93 16.05
C ALA A 120 -22.66 9.87 16.73
N PRO A 121 -22.75 9.74 18.07
CA PRO A 121 -24.03 9.77 18.77
C PRO A 121 -24.71 11.12 18.52
N GLY A 122 -25.94 11.05 18.00
CA GLY A 122 -26.82 12.19 17.82
C GLY A 122 -27.01 12.94 19.13
N ASN A 123 -26.74 14.25 19.08
CA ASN A 123 -26.95 15.16 20.20
C ASN A 123 -28.45 15.19 20.55
N PRO A 124 -28.88 14.93 21.81
CA PRO A 124 -30.28 15.03 22.18
C PRO A 124 -30.71 16.50 22.14
N GLN A 125 -31.80 16.76 21.40
CA GLN A 125 -32.40 18.08 21.28
C GLN A 125 -33.27 18.34 22.52
N PRO A 126 -33.02 19.40 23.31
CA PRO A 126 -33.89 19.75 24.43
C PRO A 126 -35.18 20.39 23.92
N ASN A 127 -36.30 19.98 24.51
CA ASN A 127 -37.62 20.58 24.36
C ASN A 127 -37.71 21.90 25.11
#